data_AF-A0AAJ2UID0-F1
#
_entry.id   AF-A0AAJ2UID0-F1
#
_cell.length_a   1.000
_cell.length_b   1.000
_cell.length_c   1.000
_cell.angle_alpha   90.00
_cell.angle_beta   90.00
_cell.angle_gamma   90.00
#
_symmetry.space_group_name_H-M   'P 1'
#
loop_
_entity.id
_entity.type
_entity.pdbx_description
1 polymer ?
#
loop_
_entity_poly.entity_id
_entity_poly.type
_entity_poly.pdbx_seq_one_letter_code
_entity_poly.pdbx_strand_id
1 'polypeptide(L)'
;MAEKDPPRGVRAMAVRNSVSLGVFLAVAASSGVSLTVVEWAGRGITADAAGTRWVLEVGKPHLDGFTLADKLISRGELEDQLVELWQAYGHGGIDAAAFEAGLAEIVEAIEEWSSGPMDPEEASSGHLRRVLGPSTDG
;
A
#
# COMPACT_ATOMS: atom_id res chain seq x y z
N MET A 1 45.96 12.06 -0.09
CA MET A 1 45.03 11.00 -0.52
C MET A 1 43.66 11.45 -0.03
N ALA A 2 42.86 12.07 -0.92
CA ALA A 2 41.59 12.65 -0.55
C ALA A 2 40.51 11.56 -0.63
N GLU A 3 39.94 11.22 0.52
CA GLU A 3 38.79 10.34 0.66
C GLU A 3 37.58 11.05 0.03
N LYS A 4 37.09 10.47 -1.07
CA LYS A 4 35.97 11.01 -1.84
C LYS A 4 34.70 10.48 -1.18
N ASP A 5 33.95 11.37 -0.51
CA ASP A 5 32.62 11.06 0.01
C ASP A 5 31.76 10.40 -1.08
N PRO A 6 31.05 9.30 -0.78
CA PRO A 6 30.12 8.71 -1.73
C PRO A 6 28.91 9.64 -1.93
N PRO A 7 28.25 9.58 -3.09
CA PRO A 7 27.10 10.43 -3.37
C PRO A 7 26.02 10.20 -2.31
N ARG A 8 25.34 11.27 -1.90
CA ARG A 8 24.11 11.20 -1.09
C ARG A 8 23.02 10.54 -1.93
N GLY A 9 23.13 9.23 -2.09
CA GLY A 9 22.03 8.38 -2.50
C GLY A 9 20.95 8.52 -1.45
N VAL A 10 19.72 8.66 -1.93
CA VAL A 10 18.52 8.69 -1.12
C VAL A 10 18.52 7.46 -0.21
N ARG A 11 18.99 7.62 1.03
CA ARG A 11 18.81 6.61 2.06
C ARG A 11 17.32 6.56 2.29
N ALA A 12 16.66 5.52 1.79
CA ALA A 12 15.33 5.16 2.24
C ALA A 12 15.38 5.19 3.77
N MET A 13 14.73 6.18 4.39
CA MET A 13 14.52 6.16 5.83
C MET A 13 13.59 4.99 6.08
N ALA A 14 14.17 3.83 6.38
CA ALA A 14 13.41 2.68 6.85
C ALA A 14 12.79 3.06 8.20
N VAL A 15 11.56 3.57 8.16
CA VAL A 15 10.71 3.62 9.35
C VAL A 15 10.45 2.16 9.69
N ARG A 16 10.91 1.71 10.86
CA ARG A 16 11.00 0.30 11.26
C ARG A 16 9.68 -0.50 11.23
N ASN A 17 8.55 0.14 10.90
CA ASN A 17 7.21 -0.45 10.96
C ASN A 17 6.44 -0.42 9.63
N SER A 18 6.83 0.39 8.64
CA SER A 18 6.14 0.47 7.33
C SER A 18 7.10 1.01 6.27
N VAL A 19 7.30 0.26 5.18
CA VAL A 19 8.16 0.67 4.06
C VAL A 19 7.51 1.82 3.31
N SER A 20 6.22 1.69 3.01
CA SER A 20 5.45 2.74 2.32
C SER A 20 5.44 4.07 3.08
N LEU A 21 5.26 4.06 4.41
CA LEU A 21 5.41 5.27 5.25
C LEU A 21 6.83 5.86 5.15
N GLY A 22 7.86 5.00 5.16
CA GLY A 22 9.24 5.43 5.00
C GLY A 22 9.49 6.13 3.66
N VAL A 23 8.90 5.62 2.57
CA VAL A 23 8.99 6.24 1.25
C VAL A 23 8.28 7.59 1.22
N PHE A 24 7.03 7.70 1.69
CA PHE A 24 6.32 8.97 1.68
C PHE A 24 7.03 10.06 2.51
N LEU A 25 7.60 9.70 3.66
CA LEU A 25 8.39 10.65 4.45
C LEU A 25 9.67 11.07 3.72
N ALA A 26 10.33 10.16 3.01
CA ALA A 26 11.51 10.49 2.21
C ALA A 26 11.16 11.43 1.04
N VAL A 27 10.01 11.21 0.38
CA VAL A 27 9.50 12.10 -0.66
C VAL A 27 9.20 13.49 -0.08
N ALA A 28 8.45 13.57 1.01
CA ALA A 28 8.09 14.84 1.65
C ALA A 28 9.31 15.64 2.17
N ALA A 29 10.38 14.94 2.57
CA ALA A 29 11.63 15.56 3.02
C ALA A 29 12.58 15.93 1.87
N SER A 30 12.28 15.54 0.62
CA SER A 30 13.15 15.80 -0.52
C SER A 30 13.10 17.26 -0.94
N SER A 31 14.25 17.92 -1.04
CA SER A 31 14.34 19.29 -1.57
C SER A 31 14.24 19.37 -3.10
N GLY A 32 14.22 18.23 -3.79
CA GLY A 32 14.24 18.15 -5.25
C GLY A 32 12.87 18.02 -5.91
N VAL A 33 11.80 17.92 -5.12
CA VAL A 33 10.44 17.67 -5.62
C VAL A 33 9.55 18.92 -5.57
N SER A 34 8.50 18.93 -6.39
CA SER A 34 7.49 20.00 -6.41
C SER A 34 6.64 19.98 -5.14
N LEU A 35 5.95 21.09 -4.84
CA LEU A 35 4.98 21.13 -3.74
C LEU A 35 3.84 20.11 -3.93
N THR A 36 3.36 19.94 -5.16
CA THR A 36 2.32 18.96 -5.49
C THR A 36 2.74 17.53 -5.13
N VAL A 37 3.99 17.17 -5.38
CA VAL A 37 4.55 15.87 -4.97
C VAL A 37 4.56 15.71 -3.45
N VAL A 38 4.86 16.78 -2.71
CA VAL A 38 4.78 16.77 -1.24
C VAL A 38 3.33 16.59 -0.76
N GLU A 39 2.36 17.22 -1.43
CA GLU A 39 0.94 17.04 -1.14
C GLU A 39 0.49 15.59 -1.39
N TRP A 40 0.92 14.97 -2.49
CA TRP A 40 0.69 13.55 -2.75
C TRP A 40 1.30 12.65 -1.68
N ALA A 41 2.53 12.93 -1.23
CA ALA A 41 3.13 12.19 -0.13
C ALA A 41 2.33 12.34 1.18
N GLY A 42 1.81 13.54 1.47
CA GLY A 42 0.94 13.78 2.62
C GLY A 42 -0.37 12.97 2.56
N ARG A 43 -0.99 12.89 1.38
CA ARG A 43 -2.15 12.01 1.14
C ARG A 43 -1.79 10.54 1.32
N GLY A 44 -0.65 10.10 0.76
CA GLY A 44 -0.14 8.74 0.92
C GLY A 44 0.04 8.32 2.38
N ILE A 45 0.57 9.20 3.24
CA ILE A 45 0.68 8.96 4.70
C ILE A 45 -0.70 8.77 5.33
N THR A 46 -1.67 9.61 4.96
CA THR A 46 -3.05 9.51 5.47
C THR A 46 -3.71 8.19 5.03
N ALA A 47 -3.50 7.81 3.77
CA ALA A 47 -4.02 6.58 3.20
C ALA A 47 -3.35 5.33 3.80
N ASP A 48 -2.07 5.36 4.16
CA ASP A 48 -1.39 4.28 4.89
C ASP A 48 -1.96 4.06 6.30
N ALA A 49 -2.23 5.17 7.01
CA ALA A 49 -2.90 5.12 8.30
C ALA A 49 -4.33 4.58 8.18
N ALA A 50 -5.08 5.00 7.15
CA ALA A 50 -6.42 4.49 6.85
C ALA A 50 -6.40 2.99 6.52
N GLY A 51 -5.40 2.52 5.75
CA GLY A 51 -5.21 1.10 5.45
C GLY A 51 -4.96 0.27 6.70
N THR A 52 -4.10 0.74 7.60
CA THR A 52 -3.88 0.09 8.91
C THR A 52 -5.17 -0.03 9.71
N ARG A 53 -5.95 1.06 9.75
CA ARG A 53 -7.25 1.08 10.42
C ARG A 53 -8.23 0.10 9.79
N TRP A 54 -8.32 0.07 8.45
CA TRP A 54 -9.18 -0.86 7.72
C TRP A 54 -8.84 -2.32 8.02
N VAL A 55 -7.55 -2.69 8.08
CA VAL A 55 -7.15 -4.06 8.43
C VAL A 55 -7.63 -4.46 9.84
N LEU A 56 -7.57 -3.54 10.80
CA LEU A 56 -7.93 -3.82 12.19
C LEU A 56 -9.44 -3.80 12.43
N GLU A 57 -10.16 -2.87 11.80
CA GLU A 57 -11.60 -2.66 12.03
C GLU A 57 -12.49 -3.47 11.09
N VAL A 58 -12.03 -3.72 9.86
CA VAL A 58 -12.80 -4.40 8.80
C VAL A 58 -12.18 -5.73 8.43
N GLY A 59 -10.91 -5.72 8.01
CA GLY A 59 -10.24 -6.90 7.44
C GLY A 59 -10.22 -8.09 8.39
N LYS A 60 -9.50 -7.99 9.53
CA LYS A 60 -9.36 -9.09 10.49
C LYS A 60 -10.68 -9.56 11.11
N PRO A 61 -11.64 -8.68 11.47
CA PRO A 61 -12.86 -9.15 12.12
C PRO A 61 -13.91 -9.73 11.16
N HIS A 62 -13.93 -9.31 9.88
CA HIS A 62 -15.05 -9.58 8.98
C HIS A 62 -14.69 -10.39 7.72
N LEU A 63 -13.40 -10.51 7.36
CA LEU A 63 -13.00 -11.30 6.20
C LEU A 63 -12.45 -12.66 6.63
N ASP A 64 -12.70 -13.67 5.80
CA ASP A 64 -12.00 -14.93 5.93
C ASP A 64 -10.50 -14.77 5.60
N GLY A 65 -9.70 -15.73 6.07
CA GLY A 65 -8.25 -15.66 5.95
C GLY A 65 -7.74 -15.59 4.50
N PHE A 66 -8.42 -16.21 3.53
CA PHE A 66 -8.01 -16.17 2.13
C PHE A 66 -8.34 -14.82 1.50
N THR A 67 -9.56 -14.32 1.68
CA THR A 67 -9.95 -12.99 1.17
C THR A 67 -9.08 -11.89 1.78
N LEU A 68 -8.77 -11.98 3.08
CA LEU A 68 -7.86 -11.04 3.72
C LEU A 68 -6.43 -11.16 3.15
N ALA A 69 -5.93 -12.37 2.93
CA ALA A 69 -4.61 -12.60 2.36
C ALA A 69 -4.49 -12.01 0.94
N ASP A 70 -5.44 -12.31 0.06
CA ASP A 70 -5.47 -11.78 -1.31
C ASP A 70 -5.46 -10.25 -1.32
N LYS A 71 -6.25 -9.65 -0.42
CA LYS A 71 -6.29 -8.19 -0.28
C LYS A 71 -4.99 -7.61 0.30
N LEU A 72 -4.32 -8.31 1.21
CA LEU A 72 -3.01 -7.88 1.72
C LEU A 72 -1.89 -8.07 0.68
N ILE A 73 -2.00 -9.06 -0.21
CA ILE A 73 -1.07 -9.24 -1.33
C ILE A 73 -1.16 -8.04 -2.28
N SER A 74 -2.37 -7.64 -2.69
CA SER A 74 -2.53 -6.46 -3.55
C SER A 74 -2.06 -5.16 -2.88
N ARG A 75 -2.13 -5.07 -1.55
CA ARG A 75 -1.51 -3.97 -0.80
C ARG A 75 0.02 -4.00 -0.89
N GLY A 76 0.62 -5.18 -0.79
CA GLY A 76 2.07 -5.37 -0.95
C GLY A 76 2.55 -4.98 -2.33
N GLU A 77 1.80 -5.31 -3.39
CA GLU A 77 2.12 -4.92 -4.76
C GLU A 77 2.16 -3.40 -4.95
N LEU A 78 1.25 -2.66 -4.31
CA LEU A 78 1.28 -1.18 -4.31
C LEU A 78 2.48 -0.62 -3.55
N GLU A 79 2.91 -1.28 -2.47
CA GLU A 79 4.12 -0.91 -1.73
C GLU A 79 5.38 -1.13 -2.58
N ASP A 80 5.48 -2.26 -3.27
CA ASP A 80 6.59 -2.55 -4.18
C ASP A 80 6.66 -1.52 -5.31
N GLN A 81 5.52 -1.19 -5.94
CA GLN A 81 5.43 -0.15 -6.98
C GLN A 81 5.89 1.22 -6.46
N LEU A 82 5.52 1.58 -5.22
CA LEU A 82 5.93 2.84 -4.60
C LEU A 82 7.45 2.90 -4.40
N VAL A 83 8.04 1.80 -3.94
CA VAL A 83 9.50 1.68 -3.77
C VAL A 83 10.19 1.79 -5.12
N GLU A 84 9.74 1.05 -6.12
CA GLU A 84 10.29 1.08 -7.48
C GLU A 84 10.23 2.47 -8.10
N LEU A 85 9.10 3.16 -7.97
CA LEU A 85 8.91 4.52 -8.45
C LEU A 85 9.89 5.50 -7.79
N TRP A 86 10.00 5.44 -6.45
CA TRP A 86 10.88 6.33 -5.71
C TRP A 86 12.36 6.10 -6.03
N GLN A 87 12.76 4.83 -6.15
CA GLN A 87 14.08 4.46 -6.61
C GLN A 87 14.30 5.02 -8.02
N ALA A 88 13.43 4.71 -8.97
CA ALA A 88 13.53 5.16 -10.37
C ALA A 88 13.78 6.67 -10.49
N TYR A 89 13.05 7.48 -9.72
CA TYR A 89 13.26 8.92 -9.66
C TYR A 89 14.62 9.29 -9.01
N GLY A 90 14.96 8.65 -7.88
CA GLY A 90 16.21 8.90 -7.15
C GLY A 90 17.50 8.63 -7.94
N HIS A 91 17.49 7.71 -8.91
CA HIS A 91 18.60 7.48 -9.83
C HIS A 91 18.47 8.19 -11.19
N GLY A 92 17.46 9.05 -11.37
CA GLY A 92 17.23 9.78 -12.62
C GLY A 92 16.77 8.90 -13.78
N GLY A 93 16.17 7.74 -13.49
CA GLY A 93 15.58 6.84 -14.48
C GLY A 93 14.24 7.34 -15.02
N ILE A 94 13.57 8.23 -14.29
CA ILE A 94 12.36 8.94 -14.71
C ILE A 94 12.48 10.43 -14.38
N ASP A 95 11.75 11.26 -15.15
CA ASP A 95 11.68 12.69 -14.88
C ASP A 95 10.67 13.02 -13.77
N ALA A 96 10.62 14.30 -13.38
CA ALA A 96 9.75 14.77 -12.31
C ALA A 96 8.26 14.66 -12.65
N ALA A 97 7.88 14.79 -13.93
CA ALA A 97 6.49 14.72 -14.35
C ALA A 97 5.97 13.28 -14.32
N ALA A 98 6.78 12.33 -14.79
CA ALA A 98 6.50 10.90 -14.70
C ALA A 98 6.46 10.42 -13.24
N PHE A 99 7.35 10.93 -12.39
CA PHE A 99 7.32 10.65 -10.96
C PHE A 99 6.04 11.17 -10.30
N GLU A 100 5.64 12.42 -10.57
CA GLU A 100 4.42 13.01 -10.01
C GLU A 100 3.16 12.25 -10.44
N ALA A 101 3.05 11.90 -11.72
CA ALA A 101 1.93 11.11 -12.24
C ALA A 101 1.86 9.71 -11.61
N GLY A 102 2.98 8.99 -11.56
CA GLY A 102 3.03 7.67 -10.94
C GLY A 102 2.73 7.70 -9.44
N LEU A 103 3.19 8.75 -8.73
CA LEU A 103 2.90 8.90 -7.31
C LEU A 103 1.41 9.16 -7.07
N ALA A 104 0.78 9.99 -7.91
CA ALA A 104 -0.65 10.24 -7.86
C ALA A 104 -1.45 8.94 -8.04
N GLU A 105 -1.14 8.16 -9.09
CA GLU A 105 -1.81 6.89 -9.39
C GLU A 105 -1.69 5.89 -8.23
N ILE A 106 -0.49 5.74 -7.66
CA ILE A 106 -0.26 4.83 -6.52
C ILE A 106 -1.03 5.29 -5.28
N VAL A 107 -1.01 6.59 -4.96
CA VAL A 107 -1.72 7.12 -3.80
C VAL A 107 -3.23 6.92 -3.94
N GLU A 108 -3.79 7.18 -5.12
CA GLU A 108 -5.21 6.93 -5.40
C GLU A 108 -5.57 5.45 -5.27
N ALA A 109 -4.74 4.55 -5.79
CA ALA A 109 -4.94 3.10 -5.64
C ALA A 109 -4.86 2.65 -4.18
N ILE A 110 -3.94 3.24 -3.38
CA ILE A 110 -3.83 2.99 -1.94
C ILE A 110 -5.08 3.48 -1.20
N GLU A 111 -5.62 4.64 -1.56
CA GLU A 111 -6.87 5.18 -1.01
C GLU A 111 -8.05 4.26 -1.35
N GLU A 112 -8.21 3.87 -2.61
CA GLU A 112 -9.26 2.98 -3.11
C GLU A 112 -9.19 1.60 -2.45
N TRP A 113 -7.98 1.05 -2.27
CA TRP A 113 -7.79 -0.25 -1.64
C TRP A 113 -8.47 -0.35 -0.27
N SER A 114 -8.38 0.73 0.53
CA SER A 114 -9.00 0.84 1.87
C SER A 114 -10.48 1.24 1.84
N SER A 115 -11.01 1.59 0.67
CA SER A 115 -12.38 2.10 0.47
C SER A 115 -13.41 1.00 0.16
N GLY A 116 -12.98 -0.26 0.03
CA GLY A 116 -13.86 -1.38 -0.35
C GLY A 116 -15.03 -1.61 0.64
N PRO A 117 -16.19 -2.07 0.14
CA PRO A 117 -17.44 -2.07 0.89
C PRO A 117 -17.38 -2.96 2.13
N MET A 118 -17.98 -2.43 3.20
CA MET A 118 -18.43 -3.15 4.38
C MET A 118 -19.69 -3.96 4.01
N ASP A 119 -19.61 -4.87 3.04
CA ASP A 119 -20.76 -5.71 2.67
C ASP A 119 -20.64 -7.10 3.32
N PRO A 120 -21.30 -7.33 4.47
CA PRO A 120 -21.34 -8.64 5.11
C PRO A 120 -22.12 -9.71 4.31
N GLU A 121 -22.79 -9.35 3.21
CA GLU A 121 -23.66 -10.27 2.47
C GLU A 121 -22.94 -11.19 1.48
N GLU A 122 -21.76 -10.82 0.95
CA GLU A 122 -21.03 -11.70 0.03
C GLU A 122 -20.23 -12.81 0.74
N ALA A 123 -19.86 -12.61 2.01
CA ALA A 123 -19.19 -13.65 2.82
C ALA A 123 -20.15 -14.78 3.26
N SER A 124 -21.46 -14.51 3.31
CA SER A 124 -22.44 -15.47 3.85
C SER A 124 -23.10 -16.38 2.80
N SER A 125 -23.01 -16.07 1.51
CA SER A 125 -23.68 -16.85 0.45
C SER A 125 -22.92 -18.12 0.02
N GLY A 126 -21.65 -18.28 0.40
CA GLY A 126 -20.83 -19.43 0.00
C GLY A 126 -21.01 -20.71 0.84
N HIS A 127 -21.55 -20.62 2.07
CA HIS A 127 -21.37 -21.70 3.06
C HIS A 127 -22.60 -22.59 3.34
N LEU A 128 -23.71 -22.42 2.63
CA LEU A 128 -24.92 -23.25 2.83
C LEU A 128 -25.29 -24.12 1.62
N ARG A 129 -24.30 -24.66 0.90
CA ARG A 129 -24.54 -25.73 -0.09
C ARG A 129 -24.08 -27.10 0.42
N ARG A 130 -24.97 -27.69 1.24
CA ARG A 130 -25.18 -29.14 1.44
C ARG A 130 -23.97 -29.98 1.89
N VAL A 131 -23.83 -30.11 3.21
CA VAL A 131 -23.49 -31.42 3.80
C VAL A 131 -24.80 -32.20 3.89
N LEU A 132 -25.05 -33.07 2.90
CA LEU A 132 -26.10 -34.09 2.97
C LEU A 132 -25.48 -35.36 3.57
N GLY A 133 -25.92 -35.72 4.77
CA GLY A 133 -25.79 -37.05 5.35
C GLY A 133 -26.16 -37.03 6.84
N PRO A 134 -26.69 -38.12 7.44
CA PRO A 134 -26.92 -39.47 6.88
C PRO A 134 -28.41 -39.88 6.88
N SER A 135 -28.84 -40.63 5.85
CA SER A 135 -30.08 -41.43 5.96
C SER A 135 -29.78 -42.66 6.80
N THR A 136 -30.37 -42.71 7.99
CA THR A 136 -30.61 -43.95 8.72
C THR A 136 -32.10 -43.98 9.06
N ASP A 137 -32.87 -44.76 8.31
CA ASP A 137 -34.18 -45.23 8.72
C ASP A 137 -34.18 -46.76 8.60
N GLY A 138 -34.68 -47.40 9.65
CA GLY A 138 -34.75 -48.85 9.82
C GLY A 138 -35.95 -49.50 9.14
#